data_AF-A0A9P9FWF1-F1
#
_entry.id   AF-A0A9P9FWF1-F1
#
_cell.length_a   1.000
_cell.length_b   1.000
_cell.length_c   1.000
_cell.angle_alpha   90.00
_cell.angle_beta   90.00
_cell.angle_gamma   90.00
#
_symmetry.space_group_name_H-M   'P 1'
#
loop_
_entity.id
_entity.type
_entity.pdbx_description
1 polymer ?
#
loop_
_entity_poly.entity_id
_entity_poly.type
_entity_poly.pdbx_seq_one_letter_code
_entity_poly.pdbx_strand_id
1 'polypeptide(L)'
;GICILTLAHKRLPITEAIQSFLQLSASVFKKQPFWRRAMNLLLHGSIYCNSAINRPLEQHYGTSTLSNYSPAVSRGAKLFVTAKGTPCRDYIITNFMAPGSNKAHNDYQHALPDKENGGIQVWEAARATSAAPVMFTPHSIPGVGTFQDGGLWQNNPLAVALSEARDLWPSANIPDVALSIGTGFHKGVESSTAGDAARLEDLDPRRTLSDGNELANTSDHVIINFLWKICFFASILRLLLSLMDSPAMDSDKCQRYITRHGLTEHQARERTFRVNVDFPVECPRMDDLNSMQDVRQEAIKQFSRNSDIQKIAELLISSLFFLELTERPCRHETYISFQGRILCDVSPGRQLQRLLSVLLDHRSVFEVCGRLFPLAEMSNDEAITMDFELHVNGTVTEFTTPFTVSLIQSQPSGKVSCPISRSPLDLKGVMTVQGWDCPFIERSVVAKKRRRGTDFPGVDDLRLRRSKKVRM
;
A
#
# COMPACT_ATOMS: atom_id res chain seq x y z
N GLY A 1 -3.06 -5.93 4.38
CA GLY A 1 -4.49 -5.69 4.06
C GLY A 1 -5.26 -5.00 5.17
N ILE A 2 -5.64 -5.73 6.23
CA ILE A 2 -6.54 -5.27 7.31
C ILE A 2 -6.16 -3.90 7.88
N CYS A 3 -4.89 -3.67 8.20
CA CYS A 3 -4.43 -2.39 8.78
C CYS A 3 -4.77 -1.17 7.91
N ILE A 4 -4.51 -1.24 6.59
CA ILE A 4 -4.76 -0.09 5.70
C ILE A 4 -6.26 0.14 5.51
N LEU A 5 -7.05 -0.93 5.43
CA LEU A 5 -8.51 -0.86 5.33
C LEU A 5 -9.11 -0.26 6.61
N THR A 6 -8.63 -0.63 7.79
CA THR A 6 -9.09 -0.07 9.07
C THR A 6 -8.73 1.41 9.22
N LEU A 7 -7.49 1.79 8.90
CA LEU A 7 -7.06 3.19 8.94
C LEU A 7 -7.89 4.07 8.00
N ALA A 8 -8.14 3.58 6.78
CA ALA A 8 -8.96 4.26 5.80
C ALA A 8 -10.44 4.34 6.21
N HIS A 9 -10.98 3.24 6.74
CA HIS A 9 -12.39 3.12 7.11
C HIS A 9 -12.76 3.95 8.34
N LYS A 10 -11.99 3.83 9.42
CA LYS A 10 -12.39 4.36 10.74
C LYS A 10 -11.84 5.75 11.07
N ARG A 11 -10.85 6.27 10.30
CA ARG A 11 -10.17 7.55 10.57
C ARG A 11 -9.68 7.71 12.02
N LEU A 12 -9.28 6.61 12.64
CA LEU A 12 -8.83 6.63 14.03
C LEU A 12 -7.41 7.22 14.12
N PRO A 13 -7.07 7.92 15.21
CA PRO A 13 -5.67 8.13 15.60
C PRO A 13 -4.90 6.81 15.58
N ILE A 14 -3.61 6.84 15.27
CA ILE A 14 -2.78 5.62 15.14
C ILE A 14 -2.81 4.79 16.43
N THR A 15 -2.83 5.44 17.59
CA THR A 15 -2.93 4.79 18.91
C THR A 15 -4.21 3.96 19.05
N GLU A 16 -5.35 4.51 18.65
CA GLU A 16 -6.64 3.82 18.65
C GLU A 16 -6.71 2.74 17.57
N ALA A 17 -6.12 2.97 16.40
CA ALA A 17 -6.03 1.96 15.35
C ALA A 17 -5.23 0.73 15.79
N ILE A 18 -4.12 0.92 16.50
CA ILE A 18 -3.35 -0.16 17.12
C ILE A 18 -4.24 -0.94 18.09
N GLN A 19 -4.94 -0.26 18.99
CA GLN A 19 -5.80 -0.92 19.97
C GLN A 19 -6.96 -1.68 19.32
N SER A 20 -7.54 -1.12 18.25
CA SER A 20 -8.58 -1.76 17.45
C SER A 20 -8.06 -3.03 16.75
N PHE A 21 -6.81 -3.00 16.25
CA PHE A 21 -6.15 -4.18 15.69
C PHE A 21 -5.90 -5.26 16.75
N LEU A 22 -5.41 -4.90 17.94
CA LEU A 22 -5.22 -5.85 19.05
C LEU A 22 -6.53 -6.56 19.43
N GLN A 23 -7.62 -5.81 19.55
CA GLN A 23 -8.95 -6.36 19.85
C GLN A 23 -9.48 -7.29 18.75
N LEU A 24 -9.27 -6.91 17.48
CA LEU A 24 -9.65 -7.74 16.34
C LEU A 24 -8.84 -9.06 16.33
N SER A 25 -7.52 -8.99 16.48
CA SER A 25 -6.64 -10.17 16.54
C SER A 25 -7.01 -11.12 17.67
N ALA A 26 -7.31 -10.59 18.87
CA ALA A 26 -7.78 -11.40 20.00
C ALA A 26 -9.13 -12.09 19.72
N SER A 27 -9.99 -11.47 18.92
CA SER A 27 -11.30 -12.03 18.54
C SER A 27 -11.18 -13.12 17.49
N VAL A 28 -10.21 -13.00 16.57
CA VAL A 28 -9.96 -13.96 15.48
C VAL A 28 -9.17 -15.16 15.97
N PHE A 29 -8.03 -14.95 16.64
CA PHE A 29 -7.11 -16.00 17.07
C PHE A 29 -7.41 -16.54 18.48
N LYS A 30 -8.70 -16.71 18.80
CA LYS A 30 -9.11 -17.31 20.08
C LYS A 30 -8.42 -18.66 20.28
N LYS A 31 -7.77 -18.84 21.44
CA LYS A 31 -7.07 -20.08 21.78
C LYS A 31 -8.04 -21.27 21.68
N GLN A 32 -7.64 -22.26 20.90
CA GLN A 32 -8.35 -23.53 20.77
C GLN A 32 -7.39 -24.66 21.13
N PRO A 33 -7.87 -25.73 21.79
CA PRO A 33 -7.02 -26.87 22.09
C PRO A 33 -6.53 -27.52 20.79
N PHE A 34 -5.33 -28.11 20.83
CA PHE A 34 -4.65 -28.61 19.63
C PHE A 34 -5.51 -29.62 18.85
N TRP A 35 -6.24 -30.50 19.54
CA TRP A 35 -7.09 -31.51 18.91
C TRP A 35 -8.22 -30.90 18.08
N ARG A 36 -8.78 -29.77 18.52
CA ARG A 36 -9.81 -29.04 17.77
C ARG A 36 -9.22 -28.40 16.51
N ARG A 37 -8.01 -27.85 16.61
CA ARG A 37 -7.26 -27.30 15.46
C ARG A 37 -6.95 -28.40 14.43
N ALA A 38 -6.48 -29.55 14.90
CA ALA A 38 -6.18 -30.70 14.04
C ALA A 38 -7.44 -31.26 13.37
N MET A 39 -8.55 -31.39 14.12
CA MET A 39 -9.84 -31.82 13.59
C MET A 39 -10.39 -30.84 12.55
N ASN A 40 -10.32 -29.53 12.80
CA ASN A 40 -10.74 -28.52 11.83
C ASN A 40 -9.90 -28.60 10.55
N LEU A 41 -8.58 -28.76 10.67
CA LEU A 41 -7.70 -28.90 9.52
C LEU A 41 -8.06 -30.14 8.68
N LEU A 42 -8.33 -31.27 9.33
CA LEU A 42 -8.77 -32.52 8.68
C LEU A 42 -10.14 -32.38 8.00
N LEU A 43 -11.12 -31.75 8.65
CA LEU A 43 -12.50 -31.71 8.15
C LEU A 43 -12.76 -30.55 7.18
N HIS A 44 -12.04 -29.44 7.32
CA HIS A 44 -12.34 -28.18 6.64
C HIS A 44 -11.14 -27.59 5.89
N GLY A 45 -9.95 -28.20 6.01
CA GLY A 45 -8.73 -27.71 5.36
C GLY A 45 -8.13 -26.45 6.00
N SER A 46 -8.61 -26.03 7.18
CA SER A 46 -8.05 -24.88 7.91
C SER A 46 -8.08 -25.07 9.43
N ILE A 47 -7.11 -24.49 10.12
CA ILE A 47 -6.99 -24.51 11.59
C ILE A 47 -8.14 -23.72 12.24
N TYR A 48 -8.50 -22.58 11.64
CA TYR A 48 -9.59 -21.72 12.10
C TYR A 48 -10.81 -21.87 11.18
N CYS A 49 -11.99 -22.06 11.77
CA CYS A 49 -13.25 -22.09 11.02
C CYS A 49 -13.54 -20.72 10.40
N ASN A 50 -14.30 -20.68 9.30
CA ASN A 50 -14.67 -19.42 8.63
C ASN A 50 -15.34 -18.39 9.54
N SER A 51 -16.22 -18.83 10.43
CA SER A 51 -16.89 -17.94 11.38
C SER A 51 -15.94 -17.27 12.38
N ALA A 52 -14.72 -17.80 12.57
CA ALA A 52 -13.73 -17.23 13.50
C ALA A 52 -13.15 -15.91 12.97
N ILE A 53 -13.06 -15.75 11.65
CA ILE A 53 -12.55 -14.51 11.02
C ILE A 53 -13.68 -13.68 10.39
N ASN A 54 -14.71 -14.29 9.80
CA ASN A 54 -15.81 -13.56 9.16
C ASN A 54 -16.57 -12.69 10.17
N ARG A 55 -17.04 -13.28 11.30
CA ARG A 55 -17.83 -12.53 12.28
C ARG A 55 -17.08 -11.34 12.87
N PRO A 56 -15.81 -11.45 13.32
CA PRO A 56 -15.07 -10.28 13.79
C PRO A 56 -14.88 -9.22 12.72
N LEU A 57 -14.62 -9.59 11.45
CA LEU A 57 -14.47 -8.62 10.37
C LEU A 57 -15.80 -7.93 10.02
N GLU A 58 -16.90 -8.69 9.91
CA GLU A 58 -18.26 -8.18 9.70
C GLU A 58 -18.65 -7.19 10.80
N GLN A 59 -18.39 -7.53 12.07
CA GLN A 59 -18.63 -6.62 13.21
C GLN A 59 -17.71 -5.39 13.17
N HIS A 60 -16.47 -5.55 12.70
CA HIS A 60 -15.48 -4.47 12.70
C HIS A 60 -15.73 -3.42 11.61
N TYR A 61 -16.21 -3.83 10.43
CA TYR A 61 -16.42 -2.96 9.26
C TYR A 61 -17.89 -2.70 8.92
N GLY A 62 -18.82 -3.47 9.49
CA GLY A 62 -20.25 -3.39 9.19
C GLY A 62 -20.57 -3.68 7.72
N THR A 63 -21.57 -3.00 7.19
CA THR A 63 -22.03 -3.12 5.79
C THR A 63 -21.34 -2.15 4.83
N SER A 64 -20.19 -1.61 5.24
CA SER A 64 -19.43 -0.65 4.42
C SER A 64 -18.88 -1.31 3.17
N THR A 65 -18.92 -0.60 2.04
CA THR A 65 -18.32 -1.03 0.77
C THR A 65 -17.08 -0.20 0.44
N LEU A 66 -16.19 -0.76 -0.38
CA LEU A 66 -14.99 -0.05 -0.83
C LEU A 66 -15.31 1.23 -1.62
N SER A 67 -16.43 1.26 -2.35
CA SER A 67 -16.90 2.42 -3.10
C SER A 67 -17.55 3.49 -2.21
N ASN A 68 -18.13 3.10 -1.07
CA ASN A 68 -18.78 4.01 -0.11
C ASN A 68 -17.79 4.83 0.73
N TYR A 69 -16.47 4.71 0.50
CA TYR A 69 -15.46 5.41 1.27
C TYR A 69 -15.36 6.92 0.96
N SER A 70 -16.42 7.67 1.24
CA SER A 70 -16.39 9.13 1.41
C SER A 70 -15.17 9.64 2.21
N PRO A 71 -14.63 8.94 3.24
CA PRO A 71 -13.55 9.49 4.06
C PRO A 71 -12.12 9.48 3.48
N ALA A 72 -11.77 8.45 2.69
CA ALA A 72 -10.48 8.34 2.00
C ALA A 72 -10.57 8.97 0.61
N VAL A 73 -11.71 8.80 -0.06
CA VAL A 73 -12.06 9.49 -1.31
C VAL A 73 -12.10 11.01 -1.10
N SER A 74 -12.55 11.52 0.05
CA SER A 74 -12.51 12.98 0.34
C SER A 74 -11.09 13.54 0.43
N ARG A 75 -10.06 12.70 0.62
CA ARG A 75 -8.65 13.10 0.59
C ARG A 75 -7.94 12.63 -0.70
N GLY A 76 -8.70 12.11 -1.67
CA GLY A 76 -8.15 11.56 -2.91
C GLY A 76 -7.34 10.26 -2.76
N ALA A 77 -7.36 9.62 -1.59
CA ALA A 77 -6.54 8.43 -1.31
C ALA A 77 -7.01 7.22 -2.12
N LYS A 78 -6.07 6.59 -2.81
CA LYS A 78 -6.25 5.38 -3.63
C LYS A 78 -5.75 4.18 -2.83
N LEU A 79 -6.61 3.20 -2.65
CA LEU A 79 -6.39 2.06 -1.77
C LEU A 79 -6.60 0.78 -2.55
N PHE A 80 -5.75 -0.19 -2.29
CA PHE A 80 -5.91 -1.55 -2.79
C PHE A 80 -5.37 -2.57 -1.79
N VAL A 81 -5.86 -3.80 -1.93
CA VAL A 81 -5.30 -4.98 -1.29
C VAL A 81 -5.06 -6.07 -2.34
N THR A 82 -4.02 -6.88 -2.15
CA THR A 82 -3.69 -8.00 -3.03
C THR A 82 -4.45 -9.25 -2.61
N ALA A 83 -4.82 -10.09 -3.58
CA ALA A 83 -5.47 -11.37 -3.35
C ALA A 83 -5.07 -12.37 -4.45
N LYS A 84 -4.87 -13.64 -4.07
CA LYS A 84 -4.63 -14.73 -5.02
C LYS A 84 -5.97 -15.36 -5.42
N GLY A 85 -6.37 -15.22 -6.67
CA GLY A 85 -7.58 -15.83 -7.22
C GLY A 85 -7.37 -17.27 -7.66
N THR A 86 -8.40 -18.09 -7.48
CA THR A 86 -8.41 -19.50 -7.90
C THR A 86 -9.05 -19.64 -9.29
N PRO A 87 -8.50 -20.48 -10.21
CA PRO A 87 -7.36 -21.38 -10.00
C PRO A 87 -5.98 -20.71 -10.00
N CYS A 88 -5.71 -19.68 -10.83
CA CYS A 88 -4.34 -19.11 -10.95
C CYS A 88 -4.29 -17.62 -11.36
N ARG A 89 -5.30 -16.80 -11.06
CA ARG A 89 -5.27 -15.37 -11.45
C ARG A 89 -4.96 -14.48 -10.25
N ASP A 90 -4.21 -13.42 -10.46
CA ASP A 90 -3.87 -12.46 -9.43
C ASP A 90 -4.78 -11.25 -9.49
N TYR A 91 -5.20 -10.77 -8.31
CA TYR A 91 -6.16 -9.69 -8.21
C TYR A 91 -5.71 -8.60 -7.24
N ILE A 92 -6.07 -7.37 -7.59
CA ILE A 92 -6.18 -6.30 -6.60
C ILE A 92 -7.64 -5.95 -6.37
N ILE A 93 -8.01 -5.75 -5.12
CA ILE A 93 -9.33 -5.28 -4.71
C ILE A 93 -9.16 -3.82 -4.26
N THR A 94 -9.80 -2.89 -4.97
CA THR A 94 -9.48 -1.45 -4.91
C THR A 94 -10.71 -0.58 -4.59
N ASN A 95 -10.48 0.66 -4.16
CA ASN A 95 -11.54 1.70 -4.10
C ASN A 95 -11.57 2.61 -5.34
N PHE A 96 -10.81 2.28 -6.38
CA PHE A 96 -10.65 3.09 -7.58
C PHE A 96 -10.58 2.21 -8.81
N MET A 97 -10.91 2.79 -9.96
CA MET A 97 -10.62 2.18 -11.26
C MET A 97 -9.63 3.09 -11.99
N ALA A 98 -8.47 2.55 -12.36
CA ALA A 98 -7.54 3.27 -13.22
C ALA A 98 -8.15 3.39 -14.63
N PRO A 99 -8.13 4.58 -15.27
CA PRO A 99 -8.62 4.72 -16.64
C PRO A 99 -7.82 3.83 -17.59
N GLY A 100 -8.48 2.92 -18.30
CA GLY A 100 -7.79 1.98 -19.20
C GLY A 100 -7.33 0.68 -18.54
N SER A 101 -7.68 0.42 -17.27
CA SER A 101 -7.33 -0.82 -16.54
C SER A 101 -7.75 -2.12 -17.25
N ASN A 102 -8.76 -2.06 -18.13
CA ASN A 102 -9.17 -3.20 -18.94
C ASN A 102 -8.14 -3.63 -20.01
N LYS A 103 -7.00 -2.96 -20.19
CA LYS A 103 -6.04 -3.24 -21.28
C LYS A 103 -4.56 -3.40 -20.90
N ALA A 104 -4.11 -3.12 -19.67
CA ALA A 104 -2.67 -2.83 -19.43
C ALA A 104 -1.86 -3.87 -18.62
N HIS A 105 -2.45 -4.60 -17.66
CA HIS A 105 -1.68 -5.54 -16.82
C HIS A 105 -1.92 -6.98 -17.25
N ASN A 106 -0.90 -7.61 -17.87
CA ASN A 106 -0.93 -9.04 -18.14
C ASN A 106 -0.79 -9.89 -16.85
N ASP A 107 -0.30 -9.28 -15.77
CA ASP A 107 0.11 -9.98 -14.56
C ASP A 107 -1.01 -10.07 -13.49
N TYR A 108 -2.01 -9.17 -13.49
CA TYR A 108 -3.12 -9.16 -12.53
C TYR A 108 -4.35 -8.40 -13.02
N GLN A 109 -5.48 -8.59 -12.33
CA GLN A 109 -6.77 -7.97 -12.64
C GLN A 109 -7.34 -7.16 -11.47
N HIS A 110 -8.15 -6.16 -11.77
CA HIS A 110 -8.95 -5.49 -10.74
C HIS A 110 -10.17 -6.36 -10.43
N ALA A 111 -10.43 -6.63 -9.15
CA ALA A 111 -11.63 -7.32 -8.71
C ALA A 111 -12.82 -6.37 -8.80
N LEU A 112 -13.65 -6.58 -9.82
CA LEU A 112 -14.82 -5.74 -10.07
C LEU A 112 -16.08 -6.41 -9.52
N PRO A 113 -16.91 -5.70 -8.74
CA PRO A 113 -18.23 -6.20 -8.37
C PRO A 113 -19.12 -6.30 -9.61
N ASP A 114 -19.96 -7.32 -9.68
CA ASP A 114 -21.06 -7.35 -10.64
C ASP A 114 -21.97 -6.13 -10.44
N LYS A 115 -22.51 -5.60 -11.54
CA LYS A 115 -23.33 -4.37 -11.54
C LYS A 115 -24.54 -4.42 -10.60
N GLU A 116 -24.96 -5.61 -10.20
CA GLU A 116 -26.13 -5.86 -9.35
C GLU A 116 -25.80 -5.97 -7.84
N ASN A 117 -24.53 -6.20 -7.46
CA ASN A 117 -24.16 -6.57 -6.09
C ASN A 117 -23.79 -5.39 -5.15
N GLY A 118 -24.04 -4.14 -5.54
CA GLY A 118 -23.87 -2.99 -4.64
C GLY A 118 -22.42 -2.67 -4.19
N GLY A 119 -21.43 -3.37 -4.76
CA GLY A 119 -20.00 -3.18 -4.46
C GLY A 119 -19.42 -4.23 -3.51
N ILE A 120 -18.09 -4.41 -3.54
CA ILE A 120 -17.39 -5.32 -2.62
C ILE A 120 -17.38 -4.72 -1.22
N GLN A 121 -17.81 -5.50 -0.22
CA GLN A 121 -17.78 -5.07 1.17
C GLN A 121 -16.35 -5.07 1.72
N VAL A 122 -16.07 -4.15 2.64
CA VAL A 122 -14.73 -3.98 3.19
C VAL A 122 -14.26 -5.23 3.92
N TRP A 123 -15.15 -5.86 4.68
CA TRP A 123 -14.82 -7.08 5.42
C TRP A 123 -14.54 -8.25 4.46
N GLU A 124 -15.20 -8.31 3.29
CA GLU A 124 -14.93 -9.32 2.25
C GLU A 124 -13.53 -9.12 1.66
N ALA A 125 -13.16 -7.88 1.33
CA ALA A 125 -11.83 -7.56 0.85
C ALA A 125 -10.74 -7.86 1.91
N ALA A 126 -11.01 -7.51 3.17
CA ALA A 126 -10.16 -7.83 4.31
C ALA A 126 -10.02 -9.35 4.51
N ARG A 127 -11.10 -10.10 4.35
CA ARG A 127 -11.15 -11.57 4.47
C ARG A 127 -10.44 -12.28 3.32
N ALA A 128 -10.53 -11.74 2.10
CA ALA A 128 -9.86 -12.26 0.91
C ALA A 128 -8.34 -12.11 1.02
N THR A 129 -7.86 -10.89 1.30
CA THR A 129 -6.41 -10.60 1.37
C THR A 129 -5.69 -11.31 2.52
N SER A 130 -6.41 -11.75 3.56
CA SER A 130 -5.85 -12.42 4.76
C SER A 130 -6.17 -13.92 4.83
N ALA A 131 -6.67 -14.51 3.74
CA ALA A 131 -7.06 -15.92 3.66
C ALA A 131 -5.84 -16.86 3.55
N ALA A 132 -4.94 -16.81 4.53
CA ALA A 132 -3.69 -17.57 4.56
C ALA A 132 -3.96 -19.09 4.50
N PRO A 133 -3.33 -19.83 3.57
CA PRO A 133 -3.41 -21.29 3.53
C PRO A 133 -3.10 -21.94 4.88
N VAL A 134 -3.72 -23.09 5.15
CA VAL A 134 -3.66 -23.80 6.44
C VAL A 134 -4.36 -23.06 7.59
N MET A 135 -4.30 -21.74 7.65
CA MET A 135 -4.92 -20.93 8.71
C MET A 135 -6.41 -20.70 8.47
N PHE A 136 -6.76 -20.27 7.25
CA PHE A 136 -8.12 -19.92 6.84
C PHE A 136 -8.45 -20.55 5.48
N THR A 137 -9.72 -20.88 5.26
CA THR A 137 -10.16 -21.34 3.93
C THR A 137 -10.20 -20.18 2.93
N PRO A 138 -10.15 -20.45 1.60
CA PRO A 138 -10.43 -19.44 0.59
C PRO A 138 -11.79 -18.77 0.81
N HIS A 139 -11.92 -17.50 0.43
CA HIS A 139 -13.15 -16.74 0.57
C HIS A 139 -13.76 -16.42 -0.78
N SER A 140 -15.04 -16.76 -0.96
CA SER A 140 -15.81 -16.46 -2.17
C SER A 140 -16.59 -15.18 -2.00
N ILE A 141 -16.36 -14.23 -2.89
CA ILE A 141 -17.14 -13.00 -3.03
C ILE A 141 -18.13 -13.21 -4.18
N PRO A 142 -19.46 -13.17 -3.93
CA PRO A 142 -20.47 -13.42 -4.95
C PRO A 142 -20.31 -12.50 -6.17
N GLY A 143 -20.32 -13.08 -7.37
CA GLY A 143 -20.17 -12.35 -8.64
C GLY A 143 -18.75 -11.85 -8.94
N VAL A 144 -17.78 -12.13 -8.07
CA VAL A 144 -16.39 -11.65 -8.26
C VAL A 144 -15.41 -12.81 -8.37
N GLY A 145 -15.45 -13.75 -7.42
CA GLY A 145 -14.58 -14.93 -7.45
C GLY A 145 -14.19 -15.45 -6.08
N THR A 146 -13.31 -16.46 -6.07
CA THR A 146 -12.80 -17.09 -4.85
C THR A 146 -11.32 -16.78 -4.67
N PHE A 147 -11.00 -16.25 -3.50
CA PHE A 147 -9.72 -15.62 -3.19
C PHE A 147 -9.02 -16.27 -1.99
N GLN A 148 -7.69 -16.29 -2.07
CA GLN A 148 -6.75 -16.63 -1.01
C GLN A 148 -5.87 -15.42 -0.69
N ASP A 149 -5.03 -15.58 0.34
CA ASP A 149 -4.10 -14.55 0.80
C ASP A 149 -3.29 -13.92 -0.33
N GLY A 150 -3.15 -12.59 -0.27
CA GLY A 150 -2.33 -11.83 -1.21
C GLY A 150 -0.84 -12.18 -1.11
N GLY A 151 -0.37 -12.71 0.01
CA GLY A 151 1.00 -13.13 0.24
C GLY A 151 1.47 -14.22 -0.73
N LEU A 152 0.56 -15.06 -1.22
CA LEU A 152 0.86 -16.09 -2.23
C LEU A 152 1.28 -15.52 -3.58
N TRP A 153 1.04 -14.23 -3.80
CA TRP A 153 1.42 -13.51 -5.02
C TRP A 153 2.38 -12.37 -4.72
N GLN A 154 1.97 -11.42 -3.88
CA GLN A 154 2.71 -10.21 -3.55
C GLN A 154 2.54 -9.91 -2.06
N ASN A 155 3.39 -10.52 -1.23
CA ASN A 155 3.45 -10.21 0.21
C ASN A 155 4.01 -8.80 0.47
N ASN A 156 4.78 -8.26 -0.47
CA ASN A 156 5.17 -6.84 -0.52
C ASN A 156 4.52 -6.18 -1.75
N PRO A 157 3.42 -5.42 -1.58
CA PRO A 157 2.65 -4.88 -2.71
C PRO A 157 3.27 -3.63 -3.35
N LEU A 158 4.51 -3.26 -3.00
CA LEU A 158 5.15 -2.03 -3.48
C LEU A 158 5.25 -1.97 -5.01
N ALA A 159 5.60 -3.07 -5.68
CA ALA A 159 5.70 -3.11 -7.14
C ALA A 159 4.34 -2.79 -7.80
N VAL A 160 3.27 -3.38 -7.26
CA VAL A 160 1.90 -3.17 -7.72
C VAL A 160 1.48 -1.72 -7.46
N ALA A 161 1.80 -1.17 -6.29
CA ALA A 161 1.51 0.22 -5.96
C ALA A 161 2.19 1.21 -6.91
N LEU A 162 3.47 0.99 -7.23
CA LEU A 162 4.22 1.82 -8.19
C LEU A 162 3.71 1.67 -9.62
N SER A 163 3.19 0.49 -9.97
CA SER A 163 2.54 0.28 -11.26
C SER A 163 1.22 1.06 -11.36
N GLU A 164 0.32 0.87 -10.39
CA GLU A 164 -0.97 1.58 -10.34
C GLU A 164 -0.79 3.09 -10.23
N ALA A 165 0.22 3.58 -9.51
CA ALA A 165 0.53 5.00 -9.42
C ALA A 165 0.89 5.60 -10.79
N ARG A 166 1.64 4.88 -11.62
CA ARG A 166 1.98 5.33 -12.99
C ARG A 166 0.75 5.45 -13.88
N ASP A 167 -0.20 4.52 -13.74
CA ASP A 167 -1.45 4.53 -14.51
C ASP A 167 -2.42 5.62 -14.03
N LEU A 168 -2.49 5.84 -12.71
CA LEU A 168 -3.32 6.87 -12.10
C LEU A 168 -2.80 8.28 -12.36
N TRP A 169 -1.48 8.46 -12.38
CA TRP A 169 -0.83 9.75 -12.57
C TRP A 169 0.24 9.70 -13.66
N PRO A 170 -0.13 9.61 -14.95
CA PRO A 170 0.83 9.51 -16.06
C PRO A 170 1.81 10.68 -16.15
N SER A 171 1.40 11.86 -15.68
CA SER A 171 2.26 13.07 -15.64
C SER A 171 3.23 13.10 -14.47
N ALA A 172 3.15 12.14 -13.54
CA ALA A 172 4.00 12.01 -12.36
C ALA A 172 4.30 10.52 -12.14
N ASN A 173 5.12 9.96 -13.02
CA ASN A 173 5.46 8.54 -13.07
C ASN A 173 6.33 8.05 -11.90
N ILE A 174 6.89 8.96 -11.12
CA ILE A 174 7.66 8.66 -9.90
C ILE A 174 6.96 9.34 -8.70
N PRO A 175 6.63 8.60 -7.64
CA PRO A 175 6.13 9.22 -6.41
C PRO A 175 7.22 10.08 -5.75
N ASP A 176 6.81 11.13 -5.04
CA ASP A 176 7.74 11.96 -4.26
C ASP A 176 8.37 11.16 -3.11
N VAL A 177 7.58 10.27 -2.50
CA VAL A 177 8.03 9.31 -1.49
C VAL A 177 7.28 7.99 -1.68
N ALA A 178 8.00 6.87 -1.70
CA ALA A 178 7.44 5.53 -1.60
C ALA A 178 7.93 4.88 -0.32
N LEU A 179 7.02 4.46 0.56
CA LEU A 179 7.37 3.84 1.84
C LEU A 179 6.77 2.43 1.93
N SER A 180 7.63 1.42 1.99
CA SER A 180 7.25 0.03 2.27
C SER A 180 7.51 -0.29 3.73
N ILE A 181 6.48 -0.71 4.46
CA ILE A 181 6.55 -1.06 5.89
C ILE A 181 6.37 -2.58 6.02
N GLY A 182 7.33 -3.24 6.65
CA GLY A 182 7.33 -4.68 6.87
C GLY A 182 6.77 -5.07 8.24
N THR A 183 6.45 -6.35 8.38
CA THR A 183 5.93 -6.95 9.62
C THR A 183 7.02 -7.59 10.49
N GLY A 184 8.27 -7.28 10.19
CA GLY A 184 9.46 -7.81 10.84
C GLY A 184 10.04 -9.03 10.15
N PHE A 185 11.30 -9.31 10.45
CA PHE A 185 12.07 -10.42 9.94
C PHE A 185 13.13 -10.83 10.98
N HIS A 186 13.65 -12.05 10.88
CA HIS A 186 14.78 -12.50 11.67
C HIS A 186 15.95 -12.77 10.72
N LYS A 187 17.08 -12.12 10.95
CA LYS A 187 18.33 -12.49 10.26
C LYS A 187 18.82 -13.81 10.83
N GLY A 188 18.44 -14.91 10.21
CA GLY A 188 19.09 -16.18 10.48
C GLY A 188 20.60 -16.03 10.29
N VAL A 189 21.40 -16.63 11.17
CA VAL A 189 22.79 -16.96 10.82
C VAL A 189 22.69 -17.76 9.52
N GLU A 190 23.38 -17.34 8.45
CA GLU A 190 23.46 -18.15 7.23
C GLU A 190 24.05 -19.51 7.61
N SER A 191 23.17 -20.46 7.92
CA SER A 191 23.57 -21.83 8.14
C SER A 191 23.88 -22.35 6.75
N SER A 192 25.15 -22.59 6.50
CA SER A 192 25.64 -23.45 5.43
C SER A 192 25.04 -24.84 5.59
N THR A 193 23.76 -25.00 5.23
CA THR A 193 22.98 -26.24 5.31
C THR A 193 22.71 -26.75 3.90
N ALA A 194 23.79 -26.85 3.12
CA ALA A 194 23.85 -27.81 2.01
C ALA A 194 24.04 -29.27 2.54
N GLY A 195 24.22 -29.46 3.85
CA GLY A 195 24.52 -30.77 4.46
C GLY A 195 23.35 -31.56 5.04
N ASP A 196 22.20 -30.92 5.33
CA ASP A 196 21.13 -31.58 6.11
C ASP A 196 19.96 -32.12 5.27
N ALA A 197 19.89 -31.77 3.98
CA ALA A 197 18.94 -32.38 3.04
C ALA A 197 19.28 -33.85 2.71
N ALA A 198 20.52 -34.28 2.97
CA ALA A 198 21.00 -35.64 2.66
C ALA A 198 20.65 -36.70 3.71
N ARG A 199 19.98 -36.35 4.83
CA ARG A 199 19.69 -37.30 5.93
C ARG A 199 18.23 -37.77 6.01
N LEU A 200 17.38 -37.39 5.07
CA LEU A 200 15.97 -37.81 5.03
C LEU A 200 15.56 -38.56 3.75
N GLU A 201 16.50 -38.84 2.85
CA GLU A 201 16.24 -39.67 1.65
C GLU A 201 16.30 -41.19 1.91
N ASP A 202 16.69 -41.64 3.11
CA ASP A 202 16.94 -43.08 3.37
C ASP A 202 15.77 -43.85 4.00
N LEU A 203 14.54 -43.35 3.82
CA LEU A 203 13.32 -44.09 4.19
C LEU A 203 12.51 -44.42 2.93
N ASP A 204 13.02 -45.38 2.16
CA ASP A 204 12.29 -46.03 1.07
C ASP A 204 11.12 -46.87 1.63
N PRO A 205 9.85 -46.53 1.35
CA PRO A 205 8.70 -47.28 1.87
C PRO A 205 8.49 -48.64 1.19
N ARG A 206 9.36 -49.06 0.25
CA ARG A 206 9.13 -50.23 -0.61
C ARG A 206 9.85 -51.52 -0.18
N ARG A 207 10.45 -51.59 1.01
CA ARG A 207 11.11 -52.80 1.51
C ARG A 207 10.55 -53.31 2.84
N THR A 208 9.26 -53.65 2.88
CA THR A 208 8.70 -54.56 3.90
C THR A 208 7.34 -55.10 3.46
N LEU A 209 7.30 -55.82 2.34
CA LEU A 209 6.19 -56.74 2.04
C LEU A 209 6.75 -57.96 1.31
N SER A 210 7.27 -58.92 2.07
CA SER A 210 7.21 -60.32 1.68
C SER A 210 6.59 -61.10 2.82
N ASP A 211 5.68 -61.97 2.41
CA ASP A 211 5.03 -63.07 3.11
C ASP A 211 3.83 -62.76 4.00
N GLY A 212 2.69 -63.33 3.57
CA GLY A 212 1.49 -63.48 4.38
C GLY A 212 0.21 -63.37 3.57
N ASN A 213 -0.17 -64.45 2.87
CA ASN A 213 -1.56 -64.66 2.44
C ASN A 213 -2.39 -64.91 3.71
N GLU A 214 -3.40 -64.09 4.00
CA GLU A 214 -4.58 -64.50 4.77
C GLU A 214 -5.73 -63.48 4.67
N LEU A 215 -6.96 -63.98 4.85
CA LEU A 215 -8.24 -63.44 4.41
C LEU A 215 -8.51 -61.97 4.79
N ALA A 216 -8.84 -61.15 3.78
CA ALA A 216 -9.32 -59.79 3.96
C ALA A 216 -10.72 -59.77 4.60
N ASN A 217 -10.78 -59.28 5.85
CA ASN A 217 -12.02 -58.98 6.55
C ASN A 217 -12.45 -57.53 6.29
N THR A 218 -13.76 -57.27 6.37
CA THR A 218 -14.43 -55.98 6.12
C THR A 218 -13.90 -54.79 6.97
N SER A 219 -13.10 -55.06 8.00
CA SER A 219 -12.41 -54.07 8.85
C SER A 219 -11.17 -53.43 8.20
N ASP A 220 -10.53 -54.11 7.25
CA ASP A 220 -9.27 -53.64 6.65
C ASP A 220 -9.51 -52.49 5.66
N HIS A 221 -10.65 -52.50 4.97
CA HIS A 221 -11.07 -51.37 4.11
C HIS A 221 -11.28 -50.07 4.90
N VAL A 222 -11.71 -50.14 6.15
CA VAL A 222 -11.91 -48.96 7.01
C VAL A 222 -10.55 -48.37 7.40
N ILE A 223 -9.60 -49.22 7.79
CA ILE A 223 -8.24 -48.81 8.18
C ILE A 223 -7.46 -48.28 6.97
N ILE A 224 -7.52 -48.95 5.82
CA ILE A 224 -6.87 -48.52 4.57
C ILE A 224 -7.45 -47.19 4.09
N ASN A 225 -8.78 -47.00 4.12
CA ASN A 225 -9.40 -45.73 3.77
C ASN A 225 -9.05 -44.61 4.76
N PHE A 226 -8.94 -44.92 6.05
CA PHE A 226 -8.50 -43.98 7.08
C PHE A 226 -7.04 -43.55 6.90
N LEU A 227 -6.13 -44.50 6.65
CA LEU A 227 -4.72 -44.24 6.36
C LEU A 227 -4.54 -43.48 5.04
N TRP A 228 -5.28 -43.85 3.99
CA TRP A 228 -5.27 -43.13 2.71
C TRP A 228 -5.73 -41.68 2.88
N LYS A 229 -6.78 -41.43 3.67
CA LYS A 229 -7.21 -40.07 4.03
C LYS A 229 -6.09 -39.32 4.75
N ILE A 230 -5.46 -39.91 5.78
CA ILE A 230 -4.34 -39.28 6.50
C ILE A 230 -3.19 -38.94 5.55
N CYS A 231 -2.78 -39.87 4.69
CA CYS A 231 -1.72 -39.65 3.71
C CYS A 231 -2.11 -38.59 2.66
N PHE A 232 -3.35 -38.58 2.19
CA PHE A 232 -3.87 -37.58 1.27
C PHE A 232 -3.90 -36.19 1.90
N PHE A 233 -4.36 -36.07 3.16
CA PHE A 233 -4.31 -34.82 3.92
C PHE A 233 -2.88 -34.37 4.24
N ALA A 234 -1.96 -35.30 4.49
CA ALA A 234 -0.55 -34.98 4.64
C ALA A 234 0.06 -34.44 3.34
N SER A 235 -0.30 -35.02 2.19
CA SER A 235 0.10 -34.54 0.87
C SER A 235 -0.49 -33.15 0.55
N ILE A 236 -1.77 -32.92 0.88
CA ILE A 236 -2.39 -31.59 0.76
C ILE A 236 -1.69 -30.59 1.68
N LEU A 237 -1.42 -30.95 2.93
CA LEU A 237 -0.71 -30.08 3.87
C LEU A 237 0.70 -29.76 3.37
N ARG A 238 1.43 -30.74 2.85
CA ARG A 238 2.76 -30.52 2.22
C ARG A 238 2.66 -29.57 1.02
N LEU A 239 1.65 -29.72 0.17
CA LEU A 239 1.41 -28.81 -0.95
C LEU A 239 1.12 -27.39 -0.46
N LEU A 240 0.27 -27.23 0.56
CA LEU A 240 -0.07 -25.93 1.14
C LEU A 240 1.13 -25.27 1.84
N LEU A 241 1.96 -26.04 2.54
CA LEU A 241 3.21 -25.56 3.14
C LEU A 241 4.23 -25.17 2.07
N SER A 242 4.36 -25.96 1.00
CA SER A 242 5.24 -25.62 -0.13
C SER A 242 4.82 -24.32 -0.83
N LEU A 243 3.53 -24.00 -0.89
CA LEU A 243 3.06 -22.70 -1.37
C LEU A 243 3.48 -21.54 -0.44
N MET A 244 3.62 -21.79 0.87
CA MET A 244 4.10 -20.81 1.84
C MET A 244 5.62 -20.61 1.77
N ASP A 245 6.36 -21.60 1.28
CA ASP A 245 7.81 -21.51 1.02
C ASP A 245 8.15 -20.77 -0.29
N SER A 246 7.12 -20.32 -1.03
CA SER A 246 7.29 -19.53 -2.25
C SER A 246 8.11 -18.26 -1.98
N PRO A 247 9.06 -17.88 -2.86
CA PRO A 247 9.81 -16.62 -2.73
C PRO A 247 8.89 -15.38 -2.70
N ALA A 248 7.66 -15.49 -3.20
CA ALA A 248 6.64 -14.43 -3.11
C ALA A 248 6.25 -14.08 -1.66
N MET A 249 6.39 -15.03 -0.74
CA MET A 249 6.10 -14.84 0.69
C MET A 249 7.23 -14.12 1.43
N ASP A 250 8.44 -14.07 0.86
CA ASP A 250 9.57 -13.34 1.43
C ASP A 250 9.54 -11.87 1.00
N SER A 251 8.98 -11.03 1.86
CA SER A 251 8.79 -9.60 1.59
C SER A 251 10.10 -8.84 1.34
N ASP A 252 11.22 -9.29 1.91
CA ASP A 252 12.53 -8.63 1.77
C ASP A 252 13.28 -9.10 0.52
N LYS A 253 13.11 -10.36 0.08
CA LYS A 253 13.51 -10.78 -1.27
C LYS A 253 12.75 -10.00 -2.34
N CYS A 254 11.43 -9.83 -2.19
CA CYS A 254 10.63 -9.02 -3.09
C CYS A 254 11.11 -7.56 -3.12
N GLN A 255 11.37 -6.96 -1.95
CA GLN A 255 11.94 -5.61 -1.86
C GLN A 255 13.27 -5.50 -2.63
N ARG A 256 14.19 -6.45 -2.43
CA ARG A 256 15.48 -6.48 -3.14
C ARG A 256 15.31 -6.58 -4.65
N TYR A 257 14.34 -7.38 -5.11
CA TYR A 257 14.01 -7.49 -6.52
C TYR A 257 13.50 -6.17 -7.09
N ILE A 258 12.56 -5.50 -6.39
CA ILE A 258 12.02 -4.18 -6.80
C ILE A 258 13.14 -3.14 -6.89
N THR A 259 14.00 -3.05 -5.88
CA THR A 259 15.10 -2.09 -5.87
C THR A 259 16.11 -2.34 -6.99
N ARG A 260 16.40 -3.61 -7.33
CA ARG A 260 17.37 -3.95 -8.38
C ARG A 260 16.80 -3.82 -9.79
N HIS A 261 15.57 -4.28 -10.01
CA HIS A 261 14.99 -4.47 -11.34
C HIS A 261 13.77 -3.60 -11.63
N GLY A 262 12.98 -3.22 -10.61
CA GLY A 262 11.75 -2.45 -10.78
C GLY A 262 11.95 -0.94 -10.80
N LEU A 263 13.03 -0.44 -10.20
CA LEU A 263 13.37 0.98 -10.15
C LEU A 263 14.56 1.26 -11.08
N THR A 264 14.27 1.56 -12.34
CA THR A 264 15.28 1.88 -13.37
C THR A 264 15.86 3.29 -13.20
N GLU A 265 15.06 4.23 -12.71
CA GLU A 265 15.46 5.62 -12.52
C GLU A 265 16.11 5.83 -11.14
N HIS A 266 17.26 6.51 -11.10
CA HIS A 266 18.00 6.80 -9.87
C HIS A 266 17.14 7.52 -8.83
N GLN A 267 16.36 8.51 -9.27
CA GLN A 267 15.46 9.28 -8.42
C GLN A 267 14.40 8.40 -7.75
N ALA A 268 13.88 7.38 -8.44
CA ALA A 268 12.90 6.47 -7.89
C ALA A 268 13.50 5.60 -6.77
N ARG A 269 14.80 5.27 -6.85
CA ARG A 269 15.52 4.53 -5.78
C ARG A 269 15.72 5.38 -4.54
N GLU A 270 16.13 6.64 -4.70
CA GLU A 270 16.37 7.55 -3.57
C GLU A 270 15.09 7.93 -2.81
N ARG A 271 13.95 7.89 -3.49
CA ARG A 271 12.63 8.18 -2.93
C ARG A 271 11.90 6.96 -2.39
N THR A 272 12.47 5.76 -2.55
CA THR A 272 11.86 4.51 -2.08
C THR A 272 12.54 4.02 -0.80
N PHE A 273 11.77 3.95 0.28
CA PHE A 273 12.22 3.55 1.60
C PHE A 273 11.59 2.23 2.03
N ARG A 274 12.37 1.39 2.71
CA ARG A 274 11.91 0.17 3.36
C ARG A 274 12.18 0.27 4.86
N VAL A 275 11.13 0.12 5.65
CA VAL A 275 11.20 0.05 7.11
C VAL A 275 10.74 -1.33 7.53
N ASN A 276 11.60 -2.10 8.20
CA ASN A 276 11.27 -3.44 8.67
C ASN A 276 11.97 -3.71 10.02
N VAL A 277 11.27 -4.38 10.95
CA VAL A 277 11.80 -4.67 12.30
C VAL A 277 12.73 -5.88 12.23
N ASP A 278 13.96 -5.75 12.74
CA ASP A 278 14.92 -6.87 12.83
C ASP A 278 14.77 -7.56 14.19
N PHE A 279 14.13 -8.73 14.24
CA PHE A 279 13.93 -9.45 15.48
C PHE A 279 15.20 -10.21 15.91
N PRO A 280 15.65 -10.06 17.17
CA PRO A 280 16.85 -10.73 17.67
C PRO A 280 16.66 -12.25 17.80
N VAL A 281 15.42 -12.70 17.93
CA VAL A 281 15.02 -14.10 18.00
C VAL A 281 14.13 -14.45 16.81
N GLU A 282 13.87 -15.74 16.61
CA GLU A 282 12.96 -16.21 15.58
C GLU A 282 11.62 -15.44 15.63
N CYS A 283 11.12 -15.07 14.45
CA CYS A 283 9.89 -14.31 14.35
C CYS A 283 8.74 -15.06 15.03
N PRO A 284 7.95 -14.40 15.89
CA PRO A 284 6.79 -15.02 16.48
C PRO A 284 5.82 -15.50 15.41
N ARG A 285 5.09 -16.57 15.73
CA ARG A 285 4.03 -17.08 14.85
C ARG A 285 2.97 -16.01 14.64
N MET A 286 2.40 -15.97 13.45
CA MET A 286 1.36 -15.00 13.07
C MET A 286 0.13 -15.02 14.00
N ASP A 287 -0.20 -16.18 14.57
CA ASP A 287 -1.32 -16.36 15.49
C ASP A 287 -0.95 -16.35 16.98
N ASP A 288 0.27 -15.94 17.33
CA ASP A 288 0.70 -15.81 18.73
C ASP A 288 0.32 -14.44 19.32
N LEU A 289 -0.77 -14.44 20.09
CA LEU A 289 -1.25 -13.24 20.76
C LEU A 289 -0.38 -12.81 21.95
N ASN A 290 0.48 -13.68 22.50
CA ASN A 290 1.21 -13.35 23.73
C ASN A 290 2.45 -12.47 23.44
N SER A 291 3.04 -12.60 22.25
CA SER A 291 4.21 -11.83 21.82
C SER A 291 3.89 -10.46 21.21
N MET A 292 2.60 -10.09 21.06
CA MET A 292 2.22 -8.81 20.41
C MET A 292 2.82 -7.59 21.11
N GLN A 293 2.95 -7.63 22.44
CA GLN A 293 3.54 -6.54 23.21
C GLN A 293 5.06 -6.47 22.98
N ASP A 294 5.74 -7.60 22.94
CA ASP A 294 7.19 -7.69 22.71
C ASP A 294 7.55 -7.20 21.31
N VAL A 295 6.78 -7.63 20.30
CA VAL A 295 6.91 -7.17 18.90
C VAL A 295 6.79 -5.65 18.81
N ARG A 296 5.81 -5.08 19.50
CA ARG A 296 5.61 -3.62 19.55
C ARG A 296 6.79 -2.92 20.22
N GLN A 297 7.27 -3.44 21.34
CA GLN A 297 8.38 -2.84 22.08
C GLN A 297 9.67 -2.84 21.24
N GLU A 298 9.95 -3.93 20.53
CA GLU A 298 11.13 -4.01 19.67
C GLU A 298 11.04 -3.01 18.50
N ALA A 299 9.87 -2.84 17.89
CA ALA A 299 9.66 -1.81 16.88
C ALA A 299 9.89 -0.39 17.42
N ILE A 300 9.36 -0.07 18.61
CA ILE A 300 9.56 1.25 19.26
C ILE A 300 11.05 1.47 19.55
N LYS A 301 11.73 0.46 20.08
CA LYS A 301 13.15 0.52 20.41
C LYS A 301 14.00 0.81 19.17
N GLN A 302 13.72 0.17 18.03
CA GLN A 302 14.48 0.36 16.80
C GLN A 302 14.19 1.69 16.09
N PHE A 303 12.94 2.17 16.13
CA PHE A 303 12.51 3.30 15.30
C PHE A 303 12.32 4.62 16.04
N SER A 304 12.28 4.65 17.37
CA SER A 304 12.04 5.89 18.15
C SER A 304 13.12 6.97 17.96
N ARG A 305 14.35 6.61 17.62
CA ARG A 305 15.48 7.53 17.37
C ARG A 305 16.18 7.27 16.04
N ASN A 306 15.45 6.70 15.09
CA ASN A 306 16.01 6.30 13.81
C ASN A 306 16.09 7.49 12.85
N SER A 307 17.29 7.78 12.34
CA SER A 307 17.53 8.89 11.41
C SER A 307 16.81 8.75 10.09
N ASP A 308 16.57 7.52 9.60
CA ASP A 308 15.83 7.28 8.37
C ASP A 308 14.35 7.63 8.53
N ILE A 309 13.75 7.33 9.69
CA ILE A 309 12.37 7.73 10.00
C ILE A 309 12.24 9.25 10.03
N GLN A 310 13.22 9.93 10.62
CA GLN A 310 13.26 11.38 10.63
C GLN A 310 13.39 11.96 9.21
N LYS A 311 14.31 11.43 8.39
CA LYS A 311 14.47 11.80 6.98
C LYS A 311 13.20 11.56 6.15
N ILE A 312 12.52 10.43 6.36
CA ILE A 312 11.24 10.13 5.69
C ILE A 312 10.18 11.15 6.09
N ALA A 313 10.09 11.52 7.37
CA ALA A 313 9.13 12.53 7.83
C ALA A 313 9.39 13.90 7.20
N GLU A 314 10.66 14.32 7.07
CA GLU A 314 11.05 15.56 6.41
C GLU A 314 10.72 15.56 4.92
N LEU A 315 11.01 14.45 4.23
CA LEU A 315 10.64 14.28 2.82
C LEU A 315 9.13 14.33 2.62
N LEU A 316 8.36 13.68 3.51
CA LEU A 316 6.89 13.74 3.48
C LEU A 316 6.39 15.18 3.70
N ILE A 317 6.96 15.91 4.66
CA ILE A 317 6.62 17.32 4.90
C ILE A 317 6.96 18.18 3.67
N SER A 318 8.15 18.02 3.10
CA SER A 318 8.58 18.78 1.92
C SER A 318 7.70 18.48 0.69
N SER A 319 7.26 17.22 0.54
CA SER A 319 6.36 16.80 -0.54
C SER A 319 4.95 17.41 -0.47
N LEU A 320 4.58 18.04 0.65
CA LEU A 320 3.33 18.81 0.75
C LEU A 320 3.39 20.12 -0.02
N PHE A 321 4.58 20.57 -0.41
CA PHE A 321 4.77 21.83 -1.13
C PHE A 321 5.01 21.59 -2.62
N PHE A 322 4.51 22.50 -3.45
CA PHE A 322 4.69 22.45 -4.90
C PHE A 322 4.80 23.85 -5.51
N LEU A 323 5.48 23.96 -6.65
CA LEU A 323 5.66 25.21 -7.37
C LEU A 323 4.55 25.42 -8.40
N GLU A 324 3.96 26.61 -8.41
CA GLU A 324 3.04 27.09 -9.43
C GLU A 324 3.64 28.35 -10.10
N LEU A 325 3.78 28.38 -11.43
CA LEU A 325 4.14 29.62 -12.14
C LEU A 325 2.95 30.57 -12.17
N THR A 326 3.18 31.83 -11.86
CA THR A 326 2.17 32.90 -11.89
C THR A 326 2.06 33.53 -13.27
N GLU A 327 3.18 33.61 -14.00
CA GLU A 327 3.30 34.26 -15.30
C GLU A 327 4.12 33.41 -16.29
N ARG A 328 4.02 33.71 -17.60
CA ARG A 328 4.87 33.02 -18.61
C ARG A 328 6.32 33.39 -18.32
N PRO A 329 7.26 32.43 -18.26
CA PRO A 329 8.66 32.76 -18.12
C PRO A 329 9.13 33.66 -19.27
N CYS A 330 9.90 34.70 -18.94
CA CYS A 330 10.43 35.66 -19.89
C CYS A 330 11.83 35.22 -20.34
N ARG A 331 12.02 35.05 -21.65
CA ARG A 331 13.32 34.72 -22.24
C ARG A 331 14.13 36.00 -22.48
N HIS A 332 15.32 36.04 -21.91
CA HIS A 332 16.36 37.05 -22.16
C HIS A 332 17.44 36.46 -23.07
N GLU A 333 18.46 37.25 -23.43
CA GLU A 333 19.53 36.81 -24.32
C GLU A 333 20.30 35.58 -23.79
N THR A 334 20.54 35.52 -22.48
CA THR A 334 21.41 34.50 -21.85
C THR A 334 20.71 33.62 -20.80
N TYR A 335 19.49 33.95 -20.40
CA TYR A 335 18.74 33.21 -19.38
C TYR A 335 17.23 33.40 -19.55
N ILE A 336 16.45 32.61 -18.83
CA ILE A 336 14.99 32.72 -18.72
C ILE A 336 14.66 33.02 -17.27
N SER A 337 13.92 34.10 -17.03
CA SER A 337 13.41 34.44 -15.70
C SER A 337 11.98 33.94 -15.53
N PHE A 338 11.65 33.41 -14.35
CA PHE A 338 10.28 33.02 -14.01
C PHE A 338 9.84 33.65 -12.69
N GLN A 339 8.52 33.86 -12.59
CA GLN A 339 7.85 34.19 -11.34
C GLN A 339 6.87 33.06 -11.00
N GLY A 340 6.76 32.76 -9.72
CA GLY A 340 5.88 31.73 -9.24
C GLY A 340 5.57 31.88 -7.77
N ARG A 341 4.87 30.87 -7.27
CA ARG A 341 4.52 30.75 -5.86
C ARG A 341 4.65 29.30 -5.42
N ILE A 342 5.11 29.11 -4.19
CA ILE A 342 5.09 27.82 -3.52
C ILE A 342 3.77 27.72 -2.75
N LEU A 343 3.02 26.66 -3.03
CA LEU A 343 1.75 26.34 -2.39
C LEU A 343 1.88 25.10 -1.51
N CYS A 344 0.92 24.89 -0.61
CA CYS A 344 0.83 23.70 0.23
C CYS A 344 -0.45 22.91 -0.09
N ASP A 345 -0.36 21.58 -0.12
CA ASP A 345 -1.51 20.68 -0.35
C ASP A 345 -2.40 20.51 0.90
N VAL A 346 -1.95 20.98 2.07
CA VAL A 346 -2.75 20.97 3.30
C VAL A 346 -3.74 22.13 3.28
N SER A 347 -5.03 21.81 3.32
CA SER A 347 -6.10 22.82 3.34
C SER A 347 -6.04 23.71 4.59
N PRO A 348 -6.54 24.96 4.50
CA PRO A 348 -6.57 25.89 5.63
C PRO A 348 -7.28 25.31 6.85
N GLY A 349 -6.78 25.69 8.03
CA GLY A 349 -7.33 25.24 9.32
C GLY A 349 -6.24 24.77 10.29
N ARG A 350 -6.67 24.06 11.34
CA ARG A 350 -5.79 23.65 12.46
C ARG A 350 -4.59 22.79 12.03
N GLN A 351 -4.74 22.00 10.96
CA GLN A 351 -3.65 21.14 10.47
C GLN A 351 -2.56 21.96 9.78
N LEU A 352 -2.94 22.88 8.89
CA LEU A 352 -2.00 23.79 8.24
C LEU A 352 -1.31 24.69 9.28
N GLN A 353 -2.08 25.26 10.21
CA GLN A 353 -1.52 26.08 11.28
C GLN A 353 -0.45 25.35 12.09
N ARG A 354 -0.71 24.09 12.48
CA ARG A 354 0.26 23.27 13.21
C ARG A 354 1.48 22.92 12.37
N LEU A 355 1.29 22.69 11.07
CA LEU A 355 2.42 22.45 10.16
C LEU A 355 3.32 23.69 10.08
N LEU A 356 2.72 24.87 9.86
CA LEU A 356 3.46 26.13 9.77
C LEU A 356 4.17 26.47 11.07
N SER A 357 3.55 26.25 12.24
CA SER A 357 4.21 26.47 13.53
C SER A 357 5.46 25.60 13.68
N VAL A 358 5.38 24.32 13.32
CA VAL A 358 6.55 23.41 13.34
C VAL A 358 7.64 23.86 12.38
N LEU A 359 7.28 24.36 11.19
CA LEU A 359 8.26 24.85 10.22
C LEU A 359 8.96 26.12 10.70
N LEU A 360 8.22 27.03 11.33
CA LEU A 360 8.76 28.25 11.94
C LEU A 360 9.68 27.94 13.13
N ASP A 361 9.28 27.01 14.01
CA ASP A 361 10.09 26.55 15.14
C ASP A 361 11.44 25.97 14.67
N HIS A 362 11.44 25.26 13.53
CA HIS A 362 12.65 24.72 12.91
C HIS A 362 13.38 25.72 11.98
N ARG A 363 13.02 27.01 12.00
CA ARG A 363 13.60 28.08 11.15
C ARG A 363 13.70 27.65 9.68
N SER A 364 12.63 27.05 9.17
CA SER A 364 12.64 26.47 7.83
C SER A 364 12.66 27.57 6.76
N VAL A 365 13.31 27.31 5.63
CA VAL A 365 13.46 28.26 4.52
C VAL A 365 13.38 27.52 3.20
N PHE A 366 12.76 28.12 2.18
CA PHE A 366 12.76 27.55 0.84
C PHE A 366 13.99 28.00 0.06
N GLU A 367 14.64 27.09 -0.64
CA GLU A 367 15.70 27.39 -1.58
C GLU A 367 15.19 27.18 -3.01
N VAL A 368 15.28 28.21 -3.85
CA VAL A 368 14.89 28.19 -5.27
C VAL A 368 16.07 28.71 -6.07
N CYS A 369 16.66 27.86 -6.93
CA CYS A 369 17.82 28.25 -7.77
C CYS A 369 18.97 28.87 -6.95
N GLY A 370 19.24 28.35 -5.74
CA GLY A 370 20.28 28.85 -4.83
C GLY A 370 19.93 30.14 -4.08
N ARG A 371 18.72 30.67 -4.24
CA ARG A 371 18.20 31.83 -3.48
C ARG A 371 17.30 31.35 -2.34
N LEU A 372 17.44 31.98 -1.18
CA LEU A 372 16.67 31.65 0.01
C LEU A 372 15.43 32.54 0.14
N PHE A 373 14.28 31.92 0.39
CA PHE A 373 12.97 32.54 0.58
C PHE A 373 12.43 32.13 1.96
N PRO A 374 12.53 33.01 2.98
CA PRO A 374 12.06 32.71 4.33
C PRO A 374 10.54 32.57 4.34
N LEU A 375 10.04 31.73 5.24
CA LEU A 375 8.62 31.68 5.57
C LEU A 375 8.20 33.05 6.12
N ALA A 376 7.22 33.68 5.49
CA ALA A 376 6.58 34.86 6.06
C ALA A 376 5.81 34.42 7.32
N GLU A 377 5.83 35.25 8.37
CA GLU A 377 4.97 35.05 9.54
C GLU A 377 3.52 35.27 9.09
N MET A 378 2.86 34.22 8.64
CA MET A 378 1.40 34.22 8.55
C MET A 378 0.85 34.34 9.97
N SER A 379 -0.05 35.29 10.19
CA SER A 379 -0.73 35.37 11.49
C SER A 379 -1.53 34.09 11.74
N ASN A 380 -1.70 33.72 13.01
CA ASN A 380 -2.46 32.53 13.39
C ASN A 380 -3.89 32.52 12.80
N ASP A 381 -4.49 33.68 12.58
CA ASP A 381 -5.84 33.83 12.02
C ASP A 381 -5.87 33.63 10.50
N GLU A 382 -4.79 34.00 9.79
CA GLU A 382 -4.66 33.78 8.34
C GLU A 382 -4.49 32.29 8.00
N ALA A 383 -3.70 31.53 8.78
CA ALA A 383 -3.51 30.09 8.53
C ALA A 383 -4.79 29.25 8.69
N ILE A 384 -5.80 29.79 9.41
CA ILE A 384 -7.11 29.16 9.58
C ILE A 384 -8.01 29.40 8.36
N THR A 385 -7.83 30.53 7.68
CA THR A 385 -8.78 31.04 6.70
C THR A 385 -8.24 31.09 5.27
N MET A 386 -6.92 31.11 5.10
CA MET A 386 -6.23 31.29 3.81
C MET A 386 -5.28 30.12 3.50
N ASP A 387 -5.15 29.85 2.21
CA ASP A 387 -4.16 28.90 1.67
C ASP A 387 -2.75 29.45 1.90
N PHE A 388 -1.79 28.54 2.15
CA PHE A 388 -0.38 28.91 2.19
C PHE A 388 0.13 29.31 0.81
N GLU A 389 0.75 30.50 0.73
CA GLU A 389 1.30 31.03 -0.51
C GLU A 389 2.61 31.79 -0.22
N LEU A 390 3.70 31.36 -0.87
CA LEU A 390 5.00 32.04 -0.80
C LEU A 390 5.46 32.43 -2.21
N HIS A 391 5.58 33.73 -2.46
CA HIS A 391 6.03 34.24 -3.75
C HIS A 391 7.53 34.00 -3.94
N VAL A 392 7.90 33.45 -5.10
CA VAL A 392 9.28 33.11 -5.45
C VAL A 392 9.61 33.53 -6.87
N ASN A 393 10.90 33.73 -7.12
CA ASN A 393 11.42 33.98 -8.46
C ASN A 393 12.72 33.22 -8.66
N GLY A 394 13.08 33.01 -9.93
CA GLY A 394 14.31 32.33 -10.28
C GLY A 394 14.69 32.52 -11.74
N THR A 395 15.86 31.99 -12.08
CA THR A 395 16.44 32.08 -13.42
C THR A 395 17.04 30.73 -13.80
N VAL A 396 16.80 30.31 -15.04
CA VAL A 396 17.37 29.09 -15.65
C VAL A 396 17.95 29.42 -17.02
N THR A 397 18.84 28.58 -17.55
CA THR A 397 19.44 28.80 -18.87
C THR A 397 18.50 28.44 -20.02
N GLU A 398 17.76 27.34 -19.89
CA GLU A 398 16.79 26.85 -20.88
C GLU A 398 15.50 26.37 -20.22
N PHE A 399 14.40 26.28 -20.98
CA PHE A 399 13.12 25.77 -20.45
C PHE A 399 13.20 24.32 -19.95
N THR A 400 14.17 23.56 -20.46
CA THR A 400 14.43 22.15 -20.12
C THR A 400 15.56 21.99 -19.10
N THR A 401 16.21 23.08 -18.67
CA THR A 401 17.26 22.99 -17.66
C THR A 401 16.65 22.61 -16.31
N PRO A 402 17.07 21.49 -15.70
CA PRO A 402 16.56 21.10 -14.39
C PRO A 402 17.03 22.08 -13.31
N PHE A 403 16.14 22.46 -12.41
CA PHE A 403 16.43 23.26 -11.24
C PHE A 403 15.74 22.66 -10.01
N THR A 404 16.37 22.80 -8.86
CA THR A 404 15.86 22.26 -7.60
C THR A 404 15.13 23.35 -6.84
N VAL A 405 13.97 22.98 -6.31
CA VAL A 405 13.32 23.68 -5.20
C VAL A 405 13.32 22.76 -3.99
N SER A 406 13.80 23.25 -2.85
CA SER A 406 13.93 22.48 -1.62
C SER A 406 13.44 23.26 -0.40
N LEU A 407 12.91 22.54 0.56
CA LEU A 407 12.67 23.02 1.92
C LEU A 407 13.90 22.68 2.77
N ILE A 408 14.54 23.70 3.32
CA ILE A 408 15.66 23.57 4.26
C ILE A 408 15.12 23.72 5.67
N GLN A 409 15.42 22.76 6.54
CA GLN A 409 15.00 22.74 7.94
C GLN A 409 16.23 22.76 8.85
N SER A 410 16.24 23.62 9.87
CA SER A 410 17.33 23.68 10.85
C SER A 410 17.07 22.69 11.98
N GLN A 411 18.05 21.83 12.24
CA GLN A 411 17.97 20.81 13.29
C GLN A 411 19.18 20.83 14.21
N PRO A 412 19.09 20.18 15.39
CA PRO A 412 20.24 20.03 16.29
C PRO A 412 21.45 19.32 15.63
N SER A 413 21.20 18.43 14.68
CA SER A 413 22.22 17.66 13.94
C SER A 413 22.79 18.38 12.72
N GLY A 414 22.20 19.50 12.30
CA GLY A 414 22.60 20.23 11.09
C GLY A 414 21.40 20.77 10.30
N LYS A 415 21.67 21.29 9.10
CA LYS A 415 20.60 21.67 8.16
C LYS A 415 20.28 20.48 7.26
N VAL A 416 19.00 20.16 7.12
CA VAL A 416 18.54 19.16 6.14
C VAL A 416 17.83 19.89 5.00
N SER A 417 18.17 19.54 3.76
CA SER A 417 17.53 20.07 2.55
C SER A 417 16.77 18.94 1.86
N CYS A 418 15.45 19.09 1.75
CA CYS A 418 14.58 18.11 1.12
C CYS A 418 13.92 18.74 -0.12
N PRO A 419 13.95 18.08 -1.29
CA PRO A 419 13.25 18.57 -2.46
C PRO A 419 11.73 18.63 -2.20
N ILE A 420 11.06 19.65 -2.74
CA ILE A 420 9.59 19.71 -2.72
C ILE A 420 8.99 18.76 -3.75
N SER A 421 7.65 18.65 -3.82
CA SER A 421 6.98 17.78 -4.78
C SER A 421 7.47 18.02 -6.21
N ARG A 422 7.78 16.92 -6.91
CA ARG A 422 8.30 16.86 -8.29
C ARG A 422 9.66 17.50 -8.53
N SER A 423 10.36 17.99 -7.52
CA SER A 423 11.71 18.55 -7.66
C SER A 423 12.77 17.42 -7.84
N PRO A 424 13.70 17.50 -8.82
CA PRO A 424 14.01 18.65 -9.65
C PRO A 424 12.98 18.91 -10.76
N LEU A 425 12.76 20.19 -11.03
CA LEU A 425 11.76 20.70 -11.96
C LEU A 425 12.43 21.22 -13.23
N ASP A 426 11.70 21.26 -14.34
CA ASP A 426 12.05 22.06 -15.51
C ASP A 426 10.84 22.92 -15.92
N LEU A 427 11.08 24.11 -16.45
CA LEU A 427 9.99 25.06 -16.74
C LEU A 427 9.01 24.50 -17.77
N LYS A 428 9.48 23.74 -18.76
CA LYS A 428 8.62 23.10 -19.76
C LYS A 428 7.67 22.10 -19.11
N GLY A 429 8.16 21.27 -18.20
CA GLY A 429 7.38 20.31 -17.42
C GLY A 429 6.34 21.01 -16.54
N VAL A 430 6.73 22.06 -15.81
CA VAL A 430 5.81 22.85 -14.97
C VAL A 430 4.71 23.51 -15.81
N MET A 431 5.07 24.13 -16.93
CA MET A 431 4.12 24.75 -17.87
C MET A 431 3.16 23.73 -18.48
N THR A 432 3.68 22.57 -18.90
CA THR A 432 2.87 21.46 -19.45
C THR A 432 1.86 20.98 -18.41
N VAL A 433 2.31 20.75 -17.18
CA VAL A 433 1.45 20.33 -16.07
C VAL A 433 0.38 21.37 -15.82
N GLN A 434 0.72 22.65 -15.77
CA GLN A 434 -0.24 23.74 -15.55
C GLN A 434 -1.17 24.02 -16.76
N GLY A 435 -0.92 23.41 -17.92
CA GLY A 435 -1.76 23.53 -19.11
C GLY A 435 -1.56 24.83 -19.90
N TRP A 436 -0.37 25.42 -19.84
CA TRP A 436 -0.07 26.66 -20.59
C TRP A 436 -0.04 26.47 -22.10
N ASP A 437 0.10 25.22 -22.54
CA ASP A 437 0.17 24.80 -23.94
C ASP A 437 -1.17 24.20 -24.44
N CYS A 438 -2.24 24.26 -23.64
CA CYS A 438 -3.57 23.79 -24.03
C CYS A 438 -4.31 24.85 -24.87
N PRO A 439 -4.62 24.58 -26.16
CA PRO A 439 -5.20 25.60 -27.05
C PRO A 439 -6.67 25.96 -26.77
N PHE A 440 -7.39 25.27 -25.87
CA PHE A 440 -8.86 25.38 -25.77
C PHE A 440 -9.45 25.39 -24.35
N ILE A 441 -8.74 25.82 -23.30
CA ILE A 441 -9.34 25.88 -21.95
C ILE A 441 -9.20 27.27 -21.32
N GLU A 442 -10.33 27.94 -21.07
CA GLU A 442 -10.41 29.13 -20.23
C GLU A 442 -9.86 28.83 -18.83
N ARG A 443 -8.90 29.66 -18.39
CA ARG A 443 -8.10 29.50 -17.17
C ARG A 443 -8.92 29.30 -15.89
N SER A 444 -10.18 29.76 -15.85
CA SER A 444 -11.06 29.68 -14.67
C SER A 444 -11.53 28.26 -14.34
N VAL A 445 -11.54 27.35 -15.32
CA VAL A 445 -12.07 25.98 -15.15
C VAL A 445 -11.00 25.02 -14.64
N VAL A 446 -9.73 25.18 -15.03
CA VAL A 446 -8.63 24.28 -14.61
C VAL A 446 -8.17 24.56 -13.18
N ALA A 447 -8.06 25.83 -12.78
CA ALA A 447 -7.65 26.21 -11.43
C ALA A 447 -8.69 25.79 -10.36
N LYS A 448 -9.99 25.84 -10.68
CA LYS A 448 -11.06 25.35 -9.79
C LYS A 448 -11.23 23.82 -9.83
N LYS A 449 -11.06 23.16 -10.98
CA LYS A 449 -11.12 21.69 -11.08
C LYS A 449 -9.98 20.98 -10.37
N ARG A 450 -8.81 21.62 -10.20
CA ARG A 450 -7.65 21.03 -9.51
C ARG A 450 -7.61 21.30 -8.00
N ARG A 451 -8.29 22.35 -7.51
CA ARG A 451 -8.47 22.61 -6.06
C ARG A 451 -9.23 21.52 -5.32
N ARG A 452 -9.84 20.57 -6.03
CA ARG A 452 -10.41 19.35 -5.46
C ARG A 452 -9.84 18.20 -6.27
N GLY A 453 -9.14 17.28 -5.64
CA GLY A 453 -8.72 16.00 -6.25
C GLY A 453 -9.89 15.08 -6.59
N THR A 454 -10.99 15.63 -7.12
CA THR A 454 -12.25 14.98 -7.43
C THR A 454 -12.55 15.19 -8.91
N ASP A 455 -12.31 14.14 -9.70
CA ASP A 455 -13.31 13.49 -10.56
C ASP A 455 -12.78 13.09 -11.94
N PHE A 456 -12.77 11.78 -12.16
CA PHE A 456 -13.19 11.20 -13.43
C PHE A 456 -14.71 11.31 -13.56
N PRO A 457 -15.26 11.39 -14.79
CA PRO A 457 -16.69 11.59 -14.99
C PRO A 457 -17.49 10.42 -14.40
N GLY A 458 -18.23 10.72 -13.34
CA GLY A 458 -19.33 9.89 -12.87
C GLY A 458 -20.43 9.82 -13.92
N VAL A 459 -21.17 8.71 -13.88
CA VAL A 459 -22.15 8.20 -14.85
C VAL A 459 -23.35 9.14 -15.16
N ASP A 460 -23.40 10.35 -14.61
CA ASP A 460 -24.52 11.28 -14.80
C ASP A 460 -24.41 12.18 -16.06
N ASP A 461 -23.24 12.24 -16.72
CA ASP A 461 -23.06 13.08 -17.93
C ASP A 461 -23.68 12.46 -19.22
N LEU A 462 -24.29 11.27 -19.09
CA LEU A 462 -25.04 10.61 -20.18
C LEU A 462 -26.54 10.99 -20.21
N ARG A 463 -27.04 11.77 -19.24
CA ARG A 463 -28.45 12.21 -19.23
C ARG A 463 -28.73 13.54 -19.93
N LEU A 464 -27.72 14.32 -20.31
CA LEU A 464 -27.92 15.60 -21.03
C LEU A 464 -27.85 15.53 -22.56
N ARG A 465 -27.77 14.33 -23.17
CA ARG A 465 -27.79 14.16 -24.64
C ARG A 465 -29.12 13.65 -25.22
N ARG A 466 -30.20 13.62 -24.45
CA ARG A 466 -31.54 13.27 -24.94
C ARG A 466 -32.61 14.28 -24.51
N SER A 467 -32.49 15.53 -24.92
CA SER A 467 -33.67 16.41 -25.04
C SER A 467 -33.42 17.63 -25.92
N LYS A 468 -33.07 17.41 -27.20
CA LYS A 468 -33.27 18.39 -28.28
C LYS A 468 -33.53 17.66 -29.60
N LYS A 469 -34.74 17.13 -29.73
CA LYS A 469 -35.46 16.92 -31.00
C LYS A 469 -36.90 16.60 -30.67
N VAL A 470 -37.83 17.10 -31.49
CA VAL A 470 -39.31 17.08 -31.37
C VAL A 470 -39.79 18.27 -30.53
N ARG A 471 -40.29 19.37 -31.11
CA ARG A 471 -41.50 19.48 -31.96
C ARG A 471 -41.52 20.80 -32.75
N MET A 472 -42.39 20.80 -33.77
CA MET A 472 -42.71 21.82 -34.78
C MET A 472 -42.82 23.25 -34.29
#